data_AF-A0A7C4AW06-F1
#
_entry.id   AF-A0A7C4AW06-F1
#
_cell.length_a   1.000
_cell.length_b   1.000
_cell.length_c   1.000
_cell.angle_alpha   90.00
_cell.angle_beta   90.00
_cell.angle_gamma   90.00
#
_symmetry.space_group_name_H-M   'P 1'
#
loop_
_entity.id
_entity.type
_entity.pdbx_description
1 polymer ?
#
loop_
_entity_poly.entity_id
_entity_poly.type
_entity_poly.pdbx_seq_one_letter_code
_entity_poly.pdbx_strand_id
1 'polypeptide(L)'
;MRSLKKIFSKPRSEPTTIQEVPVTEVESTGKPGKLGEVEPIYVKSMELNSLADVQEAADELRAGNIIILDISSLMNHDPQELKQAIDQLKGICQGIGGDMGRLTETKVIATPKYISLQFRKPAT
;
A
#
# COMPACT_ATOMS: atom_id res chain seq x y z
N MET A 1 45.99 -53.45 -11.03
CA MET A 1 47.19 -53.00 -10.28
C MET A 1 47.82 -51.81 -11.01
N ARG A 2 48.22 -50.77 -10.25
CA ARG A 2 49.28 -49.77 -10.55
C ARG A 2 49.02 -48.83 -11.76
N SER A 3 48.55 -47.61 -11.51
CA SER A 3 49.33 -46.38 -11.27
C SER A 3 49.68 -45.62 -12.55
N LEU A 4 49.22 -44.37 -12.66
CA LEU A 4 49.94 -43.29 -13.35
C LEU A 4 49.68 -41.97 -12.60
N LYS A 5 50.77 -41.38 -12.09
CA LYS A 5 50.84 -40.10 -11.39
C LYS A 5 51.05 -38.98 -12.42
N LYS A 6 50.42 -37.82 -12.13
CA LYS A 6 50.82 -36.41 -12.37
C LYS A 6 51.33 -36.00 -13.77
N ILE A 7 50.80 -34.88 -14.27
CA ILE A 7 51.56 -33.63 -14.52
C ILE A 7 50.57 -32.45 -14.62
N PHE A 8 50.96 -31.36 -13.96
CA PHE A 8 50.35 -30.03 -13.87
C PHE A 8 50.12 -29.34 -15.23
N SER A 9 49.03 -28.57 -15.35
CA SER A 9 49.11 -27.17 -15.80
C SER A 9 47.82 -26.41 -15.42
N LYS A 10 48.00 -25.21 -14.89
CA LYS A 10 46.98 -24.29 -14.35
C LYS A 10 46.91 -23.09 -15.29
N PRO A 11 45.72 -22.52 -15.56
CA PRO A 11 45.60 -21.06 -15.60
C PRO A 11 44.44 -20.64 -14.69
N ARG A 12 44.74 -20.00 -13.56
CA ARG A 12 44.71 -18.53 -13.35
C ARG A 12 43.27 -18.00 -13.44
N SER A 13 42.62 -18.00 -12.26
CA SER A 13 41.45 -17.22 -11.94
C SER A 13 41.76 -15.73 -12.07
N GLU A 14 41.01 -15.02 -12.91
CA GLU A 14 40.83 -13.58 -12.75
C GLU A 14 39.59 -13.39 -11.87
N PRO A 15 39.71 -12.75 -10.70
CA PRO A 15 38.54 -12.33 -9.95
C PRO A 15 37.94 -11.12 -10.68
N THR A 16 36.76 -11.29 -11.28
CA THR A 16 35.91 -10.18 -11.69
C THR A 16 35.58 -9.38 -10.44
N THR A 17 36.11 -8.16 -10.35
CA THR A 17 35.75 -7.19 -9.31
C THR A 17 34.24 -7.00 -9.30
N ILE A 18 33.58 -7.53 -8.27
CA ILE A 18 32.19 -7.22 -7.98
C ILE A 18 32.19 -5.75 -7.56
N GLN A 19 31.61 -4.88 -8.39
CA GLN A 19 31.32 -3.51 -7.97
C GLN A 19 30.23 -3.60 -6.91
N GLU A 20 30.58 -3.26 -5.67
CA GLU A 20 29.62 -3.08 -4.58
C GLU A 20 28.67 -1.96 -4.97
N VAL A 21 27.44 -2.32 -5.35
CA VAL A 21 26.36 -1.36 -5.48
C VAL A 21 26.05 -0.89 -4.06
N PRO A 22 26.13 0.41 -3.75
CA PRO A 22 25.81 0.90 -2.42
C PRO A 22 24.35 0.57 -2.12
N VAL A 23 24.16 -0.40 -1.22
CA VAL A 23 22.84 -0.71 -0.66
C VAL A 23 22.48 0.50 0.19
N THR A 24 21.67 1.39 -0.39
CA THR A 24 21.09 2.48 0.38
C THR A 24 20.05 1.83 1.28
N GLU A 25 20.39 1.67 2.56
CA GLU A 25 19.45 1.24 3.58
C GLU A 25 18.34 2.28 3.65
N VAL A 26 17.18 1.93 3.08
CA VAL A 26 15.95 2.68 3.32
C VAL A 26 15.55 2.41 4.75
N GLU A 27 15.85 3.36 5.64
CA GLU A 27 15.39 3.38 7.01
C GLU A 27 13.85 3.36 7.01
N SER A 28 13.32 2.15 7.12
CA SER A 28 11.91 1.92 7.37
C SER A 28 11.70 2.30 8.83
N THR A 29 11.01 3.39 9.12
CA THR A 29 10.68 3.82 10.50
C THR A 29 9.69 2.87 11.21
N GLY A 30 9.55 1.63 10.72
CA GLY A 30 8.81 0.58 11.39
C GLY A 30 9.57 0.14 12.63
N LYS A 31 8.98 0.36 13.82
CA LYS A 31 9.43 -0.33 15.03
C LYS A 31 9.61 -1.82 14.70
N PRO A 32 10.68 -2.49 15.14
CA PRO A 32 10.78 -3.93 15.01
C PRO A 32 9.64 -4.55 15.81
N GLY A 33 8.57 -4.95 15.11
CA GLY A 33 7.46 -5.68 15.71
C GLY A 33 8.01 -6.93 16.37
N LYS A 34 7.60 -7.19 17.62
CA LYS A 34 7.91 -8.47 18.28
C LYS A 34 7.39 -9.58 17.36
N LEU A 35 8.28 -10.51 16.99
CA LEU A 35 7.97 -11.70 16.22
C LEU A 35 6.74 -12.40 16.85
N GLY A 36 5.57 -12.26 16.23
CA GLY A 36 4.33 -12.96 16.62
C GLY A 36 3.14 -12.09 17.03
N GLU A 37 3.27 -10.76 17.18
CA GLU A 37 2.11 -9.90 17.41
C GLU A 37 1.54 -9.40 16.08
N VAL A 38 0.26 -9.72 15.81
CA VAL A 38 -0.48 -9.15 14.67
C VAL A 38 -0.75 -7.68 14.97
N GLU A 39 -0.25 -6.78 14.14
CA GLU A 39 -0.57 -5.36 14.28
C GLU A 39 -2.08 -5.14 14.09
N PRO A 40 -2.72 -4.33 14.95
CA PRO A 40 -4.14 -4.06 14.83
C PRO A 40 -4.42 -3.25 13.55
N ILE A 41 -5.45 -3.67 12.80
CA ILE A 41 -6.02 -2.89 11.71
C ILE A 41 -6.98 -1.86 12.31
N TYR A 42 -6.78 -0.58 11.97
CA TYR A 42 -7.67 0.49 12.43
C TYR A 42 -8.73 0.83 11.39
N VAL A 43 -9.92 1.20 11.88
CA VAL A 43 -10.91 1.95 11.12
C VAL A 43 -10.76 3.41 11.51
N LYS A 44 -10.31 4.24 10.57
CA LYS A 44 -10.07 5.67 10.77
C LYS A 44 -11.16 6.50 10.11
N SER A 45 -11.48 7.63 10.69
CA SER A 45 -12.40 8.62 10.11
C SER A 45 -11.62 9.89 9.80
N MET A 46 -11.81 10.46 8.62
CA MET A 46 -11.17 11.71 8.23
C MET A 46 -12.08 12.51 7.30
N GLU A 47 -11.82 13.81 7.17
CA GLU A 47 -12.57 14.69 6.28
C GLU A 47 -11.85 14.80 4.93
N LEU A 48 -12.62 14.84 3.84
CA LEU A 48 -12.11 15.10 2.50
C LEU A 48 -12.42 16.57 2.16
N ASN A 49 -11.48 17.46 2.48
CA ASN A 49 -11.59 18.90 2.29
C ASN A 49 -10.90 19.38 1.02
N SER A 50 -9.92 18.63 0.50
CA SER A 50 -9.13 18.96 -0.68
C SER A 50 -8.49 17.72 -1.31
N LEU A 51 -7.84 17.89 -2.46
CA LEU A 51 -7.01 16.85 -3.07
C LEU A 51 -5.79 16.42 -2.21
N ALA A 52 -5.35 17.21 -1.22
CA ALA A 52 -4.25 16.80 -0.34
C ALA A 52 -4.65 15.62 0.56
N ASP A 53 -5.91 15.60 1.01
CA ASP A 53 -6.43 14.58 1.92
C ASP A 53 -6.58 13.21 1.23
N VAL A 54 -6.64 13.20 -0.11
CA VAL A 54 -6.59 11.97 -0.92
C VAL A 54 -5.28 11.22 -0.71
N GLN A 55 -4.16 11.95 -0.59
CA GLN A 55 -2.85 11.33 -0.39
C GLN A 55 -2.73 10.73 1.01
N GLU A 56 -3.22 11.43 2.04
CA GLU A 56 -3.24 10.92 3.42
C GLU A 56 -4.12 9.65 3.51
N ALA A 57 -5.31 9.67 2.91
CA ALA A 57 -6.16 8.49 2.79
C ALA A 57 -5.44 7.32 2.08
N ALA A 58 -4.68 7.61 1.01
CA ALA A 58 -3.91 6.61 0.29
C ALA A 58 -2.82 5.96 1.18
N ASP A 59 -2.15 6.75 1.99
CA ASP A 59 -1.10 6.27 2.91
C ASP A 59 -1.68 5.36 4.00
N GLU A 60 -2.86 5.71 4.52
CA GLU A 60 -3.58 4.87 5.48
C GLU A 60 -4.02 3.54 4.89
N LEU A 61 -4.53 3.54 3.65
CA LEU A 61 -4.88 2.30 2.94
C LEU A 61 -3.65 1.42 2.68
N ARG A 62 -2.50 2.02 2.34
CA ARG A 62 -1.24 1.28 2.15
C ARG A 62 -0.71 0.70 3.45
N ALA A 63 -0.94 1.38 4.57
CA ALA A 63 -0.64 0.87 5.92
C ALA A 63 -1.59 -0.25 6.37
N GLY A 64 -2.62 -0.58 5.58
CA GLY A 64 -3.57 -1.65 5.88
C GLY A 64 -4.76 -1.20 6.74
N ASN A 65 -4.96 0.10 6.93
CA ASN A 65 -6.11 0.64 7.65
C ASN A 65 -7.32 0.82 6.72
N ILE A 66 -8.51 0.76 7.31
CA ILE A 66 -9.78 1.11 6.66
C ILE A 66 -10.08 2.57 6.94
N ILE A 67 -10.61 3.29 5.97
CA ILE A 67 -10.95 4.71 6.12
C ILE A 67 -12.40 4.99 5.76
N ILE A 68 -13.04 5.80 6.61
CA ILE A 68 -14.33 6.43 6.36
C ILE A 68 -14.05 7.91 6.13
N LEU A 69 -14.42 8.39 4.94
CA LEU A 69 -14.21 9.76 4.50
C LEU A 69 -15.54 10.52 4.56
N ASP A 70 -15.55 11.64 5.27
CA ASP A 70 -16.65 12.61 5.21
C ASP A 70 -16.41 13.56 4.03
N ILE A 71 -17.32 13.53 3.06
CA ILE A 71 -17.24 14.31 1.82
C ILE A 71 -18.12 15.56 1.84
N SER A 72 -18.76 15.88 2.98
CA SER A 72 -19.70 17.00 3.11
C SER A 72 -19.10 18.34 2.68
N SER A 73 -17.82 18.56 2.99
CA SER A 73 -17.11 19.80 2.69
C SER A 73 -17.04 20.05 1.17
N LEU A 74 -16.43 19.12 0.43
CA LEU A 74 -16.34 19.22 -1.03
C LEU A 74 -17.70 19.11 -1.72
N MET A 75 -18.65 18.34 -1.17
CA MET A 75 -20.03 18.32 -1.70
C MET A 75 -20.68 19.71 -1.75
N ASN A 76 -20.43 20.52 -0.73
CA ASN A 76 -21.03 21.85 -0.61
C ASN A 76 -20.22 22.94 -1.34
N HIS A 77 -18.89 22.83 -1.31
CA HIS A 77 -17.99 23.87 -1.83
C HIS A 77 -17.60 23.65 -3.30
N ASP A 78 -17.17 22.45 -3.66
CA ASP A 78 -16.69 22.14 -5.02
C ASP A 78 -17.00 20.69 -5.42
N PRO A 79 -18.18 20.45 -6.02
CA PRO A 79 -18.56 19.12 -6.52
C PRO A 79 -17.64 18.59 -7.64
N GLN A 80 -16.93 19.46 -8.36
CA GLN A 80 -16.00 19.03 -9.41
C GLN A 80 -14.72 18.49 -8.79
N GLU A 81 -14.16 19.19 -7.80
CA GLU A 81 -13.02 18.70 -7.02
C GLU A 81 -13.38 17.41 -6.27
N LEU A 82 -14.58 17.32 -5.69
CA LEU A 82 -15.08 16.07 -5.10
C LEU A 82 -15.00 14.90 -6.08
N LYS A 83 -15.51 15.08 -7.31
CA LYS A 83 -15.49 14.04 -8.32
C LYS A 83 -14.06 13.61 -8.63
N GLN A 84 -13.14 14.55 -8.77
CA GLN A 84 -11.72 14.25 -9.02
C GLN A 84 -11.09 13.48 -7.86
N ALA A 85 -11.35 13.90 -6.62
CA ALA A 85 -10.84 13.23 -5.42
C ALA A 85 -11.35 11.79 -5.32
N ILE A 86 -12.64 11.56 -5.56
CA ILE A 86 -13.25 10.22 -5.55
C ILE A 86 -12.70 9.35 -6.68
N ASP A 87 -12.54 9.88 -7.89
CA ASP A 87 -11.97 9.13 -9.02
C ASP A 87 -10.51 8.72 -8.75
N GLN A 88 -9.71 9.61 -8.15
CA GLN A 88 -8.34 9.31 -7.74
C GLN A 88 -8.28 8.23 -6.66
N LEU A 89 -9.07 8.38 -5.59
CA LEU A 89 -9.18 7.36 -4.52
C LEU A 89 -9.61 6.00 -5.08
N LYS A 90 -10.48 5.99 -6.08
CA LYS A 90 -10.94 4.76 -6.74
C LYS A 90 -9.82 4.09 -7.49
N GLY A 91 -9.03 4.85 -8.24
CA GLY A 91 -7.83 4.35 -8.91
C GLY A 91 -6.82 3.77 -7.91
N ILE A 92 -6.62 4.45 -6.77
CA ILE A 92 -5.72 3.99 -5.70
C ILE A 92 -6.23 2.68 -5.09
N CYS A 93 -7.50 2.60 -4.70
CA CYS A 93 -8.10 1.39 -4.13
C CYS A 93 -7.97 0.20 -5.10
N GLN A 94 -8.26 0.42 -6.39
CA GLN A 94 -8.07 -0.62 -7.41
C GLN A 94 -6.61 -1.04 -7.56
N GLY A 95 -5.68 -0.08 -7.54
CA GLY A 95 -4.24 -0.33 -7.65
C GLY A 95 -3.68 -1.17 -6.50
N ILE A 96 -4.20 -1.00 -5.29
CA ILE A 96 -3.80 -1.80 -4.11
C ILE A 96 -4.60 -3.10 -3.95
N GLY A 97 -5.62 -3.32 -4.79
CA GLY A 97 -6.53 -4.47 -4.68
C GLY A 97 -7.53 -4.37 -3.52
N GLY A 98 -7.86 -3.15 -3.12
CA GLY A 98 -8.88 -2.80 -2.14
C GLY A 98 -10.26 -2.55 -2.76
N ASP A 99 -11.18 -2.04 -1.95
CA ASP A 99 -12.56 -1.76 -2.34
C ASP A 99 -12.97 -0.35 -1.87
N MET A 100 -13.99 0.23 -2.49
CA MET A 100 -14.55 1.51 -2.05
C MET A 100 -16.05 1.56 -2.34
N GLY A 101 -16.80 2.11 -1.39
CA GLY A 101 -18.24 2.22 -1.49
C GLY A 101 -18.78 3.45 -0.78
N ARG A 102 -20.00 3.83 -1.15
CA ARG A 102 -20.74 4.89 -0.47
C ARG A 102 -21.47 4.30 0.74
N LEU A 103 -21.22 4.87 1.93
CA LEU A 103 -21.82 4.43 3.19
C LEU A 103 -23.10 5.22 3.50
N THR A 104 -23.08 6.53 3.27
CA THR A 104 -24.23 7.44 3.43
C THR A 104 -24.20 8.51 2.33
N GLU A 105 -25.10 9.49 2.36
CA GLU A 105 -25.06 10.62 1.43
C GLU A 105 -23.74 11.40 1.49
N THR A 106 -23.17 11.53 2.69
CA THR A 106 -21.97 12.34 2.93
C THR A 106 -20.74 11.53 3.35
N LYS A 107 -20.83 10.20 3.37
CA LYS A 107 -19.71 9.34 3.78
C LYS A 107 -19.42 8.26 2.78
N VAL A 108 -18.15 8.09 2.48
CA VAL A 108 -17.62 6.98 1.69
C VAL A 108 -16.66 6.15 2.53
N ILE A 109 -16.56 4.87 2.26
CA ILE A 109 -15.65 3.94 2.92
C ILE A 109 -14.71 3.36 1.88
N ALA A 110 -13.42 3.35 2.18
CA ALA A 110 -12.37 2.71 1.39
C ALA A 110 -11.63 1.68 2.23
N THR A 111 -11.33 0.53 1.62
CA THR A 111 -10.72 -0.60 2.29
C THR A 111 -9.45 -1.04 1.56
N PRO A 112 -8.44 -1.52 2.29
CA PRO A 112 -7.22 -2.08 1.71
C PRO A 112 -7.46 -3.49 1.18
N LYS A 113 -6.40 -4.10 0.65
CA LYS A 113 -6.41 -5.48 0.16
C LYS A 113 -6.96 -6.45 1.23
N TYR A 114 -7.65 -7.50 0.76
CA TYR A 114 -8.26 -8.56 1.59
C TYR A 114 -9.50 -8.16 2.39
N ILE A 115 -10.01 -6.94 2.20
CA ILE A 115 -11.24 -6.46 2.84
C ILE A 115 -12.22 -6.03 1.73
N SER A 116 -13.38 -6.70 1.65
CA SER A 116 -14.40 -6.43 0.63
C SER A 116 -15.67 -5.87 1.26
N LEU A 117 -16.31 -4.91 0.59
CA LEU A 117 -17.54 -4.28 1.07
C LEU A 117 -18.77 -5.08 0.63
N GLN A 118 -19.66 -5.38 1.58
CA GLN A 118 -20.95 -6.02 1.30
C GLN A 118 -22.09 -5.18 1.88
N PHE A 119 -22.76 -4.40 1.01
CA PHE A 119 -23.94 -3.63 1.39
C PHE A 119 -25.20 -4.48 1.21
N ARG A 120 -26.02 -4.58 2.26
CA ARG A 120 -27.36 -5.17 2.14
C ARG A 120 -28.24 -4.22 1.33
N LYS A 121 -28.93 -4.75 0.31
CA LYS A 121 -29.98 -3.98 -0.36
C LYS A 121 -31.09 -3.65 0.65
N PRO A 122 -31.59 -2.41 0.71
CA PRO A 122 -32.78 -2.11 1.50
C PRO A 122 -33.94 -2.98 0.98
N ALA A 123 -34.68 -3.59 1.90
CA ALA A 123 -35.93 -4.25 1.53
C ALA A 123 -36.88 -3.17 1.01
N THR A 124 -37.29 -3.30 -0.25
CA THR A 124 -38.26 -2.43 -0.91
C THR A 124 -39.64 -2.61 -0.31
#